data_AF-A0A0L0UJY1-F1
#
_entry.id   AF-A0A0L0UJY1-F1
#
_cell.length_a   1.000
_cell.length_b   1.000
_cell.length_c   1.000
_cell.angle_alpha   90.00
_cell.angle_beta   90.00
_cell.angle_gamma   90.00
#
_symmetry.space_group_name_H-M   'P 1'
#
loop_
_entity.id
_entity.type
_entity.pdbx_description
1 polymer ?
#
loop_
_entity_poly.entity_id
_entity_poly.type
_entity_poly.pdbx_seq_one_letter_code
_entity_poly.pdbx_strand_id
1 'polypeptide(L)'
;MQGGIGIPRIIWCGSEGDYNVMVMELLGPSLEDLFNFCSRSFSLKTVLLLADQIISRIDYIHSRDFIHRDIKPDNFLMGLGKK
;
A
#
# COMPACT_ATOMS: atom_id res chain seq x y z
N MET A 1 -5.80 5.36 -11.96
CA MET A 1 -4.69 5.32 -10.97
C MET A 1 -3.60 4.29 -11.29
N GLN A 2 -3.79 3.35 -12.23
CA GLN A 2 -2.78 2.31 -12.52
C GLN A 2 -1.46 2.90 -13.06
N GLY A 3 -0.33 2.29 -12.69
CA GLY A 3 1.01 2.62 -13.21
C GLY A 3 1.86 3.57 -12.36
N GLY A 4 1.36 4.04 -11.21
CA GLY A 4 2.16 4.83 -10.26
C GLY A 4 3.14 3.95 -9.46
N ILE A 5 4.32 4.47 -9.15
CA ILE A 5 5.31 3.77 -8.32
C ILE A 5 4.68 3.46 -6.95
N GLY A 6 4.65 2.17 -6.59
CA GLY A 6 4.07 1.68 -5.33
C GLY A 6 2.55 1.77 -5.24
N ILE A 7 1.85 1.86 -6.37
CA ILE A 7 0.41 1.64 -6.47
C ILE A 7 0.18 0.26 -7.10
N PRO A 8 -0.51 -0.68 -6.44
CA PRO A 8 -0.73 -2.01 -6.98
C PRO A 8 -1.53 -1.96 -8.27
N ARG A 9 -1.17 -2.79 -9.25
CA ARG A 9 -1.93 -2.91 -10.49
C ARG A 9 -3.20 -3.72 -10.28
N ILE A 10 -4.29 -3.24 -10.86
CA ILE A 10 -5.52 -3.99 -11.01
C ILE A 10 -5.40 -4.82 -12.28
N ILE A 11 -5.53 -6.14 -12.14
CA ILE A 11 -5.40 -7.12 -13.23
C ILE A 11 -6.77 -7.34 -13.89
N TRP A 12 -7.83 -7.43 -13.10
CA TRP A 12 -9.18 -7.65 -13.59
C TRP A 12 -10.24 -7.15 -12.62
N CYS A 13 -11.41 -6.74 -13.15
CA CYS A 13 -12.61 -6.45 -12.38
C CYS A 13 -13.82 -7.03 -13.10
N GLY A 14 -14.78 -7.55 -12.34
CA GLY A 14 -16.05 -8.01 -12.88
C GLY A 14 -16.96 -8.55 -11.79
N SER A 15 -17.98 -9.30 -12.20
CA SER A 15 -18.99 -9.85 -11.29
C SER A 15 -19.06 -11.36 -11.45
N GLU A 16 -19.17 -12.07 -10.33
CA GLU A 16 -19.35 -13.52 -10.25
C GLU A 16 -20.59 -13.79 -9.40
N GLY A 17 -21.69 -14.20 -10.03
CA GLY A 17 -23.00 -14.26 -9.39
C GLY A 17 -23.41 -12.90 -8.82
N ASP A 18 -23.68 -12.87 -7.51
CA ASP A 18 -24.08 -11.65 -6.78
C ASP A 18 -22.90 -10.85 -6.21
N TYR A 19 -21.65 -11.23 -6.50
CA TYR A 19 -20.45 -10.60 -5.95
C TYR A 19 -19.69 -9.79 -6.99
N ASN A 20 -19.16 -8.63 -6.56
CA ASN A 20 -18.16 -7.90 -7.34
C ASN A 20 -16.76 -8.36 -6.93
N VAL A 21 -15.94 -8.70 -7.91
CA VAL A 21 -14.61 -9.28 -7.71
C VAL A 21 -13.56 -8.39 -8.37
N MET A 22 -12.46 -8.14 -7.65
CA MET A 22 -11.29 -7.44 -8.14
C MET A 22 -10.06 -8.31 -7.96
N VAL A 23 -9.34 -8.54 -9.05
CA VAL A 23 -8.03 -9.21 -9.05
C VAL A 23 -6.97 -8.14 -9.16
N MET A 24 -6.02 -8.12 -8.23
CA MET A 24 -4.93 -7.16 -8.18
C MET A 24 -3.61 -7.84 -7.83
N GLU A 25 -2.50 -7.13 -7.98
CA GLU A 25 -1.18 -7.63 -7.60
C GLU A 25 -1.14 -8.02 -6.12
N LEU A 26 -0.63 -9.23 -5.86
CA LEU A 26 -0.39 -9.71 -4.50
C LEU A 26 0.81 -8.96 -3.91
N LEU A 27 0.61 -8.38 -2.72
CA LEU A 27 1.62 -7.68 -1.96
C LEU A 27 2.05 -8.50 -0.73
N GLY A 28 3.14 -8.07 -0.10
CA GLY A 28 3.67 -8.63 1.14
C GLY A 28 2.95 -8.08 2.37
N PRO A 29 3.56 -8.24 3.57
CA PRO A 29 2.95 -7.82 4.83
C PRO A 29 2.72 -6.31 4.89
N SER A 30 1.72 -5.90 5.66
CA SER A 30 1.44 -4.50 5.96
C SER A 30 2.47 -3.89 6.93
N LEU A 31 2.48 -2.57 7.06
CA LEU A 31 3.28 -1.92 8.09
C LEU A 31 2.77 -2.25 9.50
N GLU A 32 1.48 -2.53 9.69
CA GLU A 32 0.94 -2.99 10.98
C GLU A 32 1.50 -4.37 11.34
N ASP A 33 1.54 -5.31 10.39
CA ASP A 33 2.10 -6.64 10.59
C ASP A 33 3.58 -6.55 11.00
N LEU A 34 4.35 -5.73 10.28
CA LEU A 34 5.76 -5.50 10.57
C LEU A 34 5.98 -4.77 11.89
N PHE A 35 5.10 -3.83 12.24
CA PHE A 35 5.18 -3.12 13.50
C PHE A 35 4.96 -4.06 14.68
N ASN A 36 3.97 -4.95 14.57
CA ASN A 36 3.73 -5.99 15.57
C ASN A 36 4.89 -7.00 15.63
N PHE A 37 5.45 -7.40 14.49
CA PHE A 37 6.66 -8.24 14.43
C PHE A 37 7.85 -7.59 15.16
N CYS A 38 8.02 -6.27 15.05
CA CYS A 38 9.07 -5.51 15.72
C CYS A 38 8.70 -5.09 17.16
N SER A 39 7.82 -5.83 17.84
CA SER A 39 7.38 -5.53 19.21
C SER A 39 6.84 -4.11 19.37
N ARG A 40 6.08 -3.65 18.35
CA ARG A 40 5.43 -2.34 18.29
C ARG A 40 6.41 -1.17 18.41
N SER A 41 7.58 -1.32 17.82
CA SER A 41 8.56 -0.25 17.70
C SER A 41 9.35 -0.37 16.41
N PHE A 42 9.61 0.78 15.77
CA PHE A 42 10.56 0.87 14.68
C PHE A 42 11.70 1.80 15.08
N SER A 43 12.89 1.53 14.56
CA SER A 43 14.01 2.46 14.70
C SER A 43 13.71 3.79 13.99
N LEU A 44 14.30 4.88 14.45
CA LEU A 44 14.15 6.19 13.79
C LEU A 44 14.53 6.12 12.30
N LYS A 45 15.61 5.38 11.97
CA LYS A 45 16.02 5.15 10.57
C LYS A 45 14.90 4.52 9.75
N THR A 46 14.25 3.49 10.27
CA THR A 46 13.13 2.82 9.59
C THR A 46 11.95 3.77 9.40
N VAL A 47 11.58 4.52 10.45
CA VAL A 47 10.48 5.49 10.39
C VAL A 47 10.73 6.54 9.31
N LEU A 48 11.94 7.10 9.25
CA LEU A 48 12.29 8.12 8.24
C LEU A 48 12.24 7.56 6.81
N LEU A 49 12.73 6.34 6.58
CA LEU A 49 12.67 5.69 5.27
C LEU A 49 11.24 5.34 4.83
N LEU A 50 10.36 5.00 5.77
CA LEU A 50 8.95 4.78 5.51
C LEU A 50 8.23 6.10 5.22
N ALA A 51 8.46 7.13 6.03
CA ALA A 51 7.83 8.44 5.89
C ALA A 51 8.10 9.07 4.51
N ASP A 52 9.36 9.05 4.05
CA ASP A 52 9.76 9.55 2.74
C ASP A 52 8.94 8.91 1.59
N GLN A 53 8.80 7.58 1.62
CA GLN A 53 8.04 6.85 0.62
C GLN A 53 6.53 7.08 0.76
N ILE A 54 5.97 7.06 1.97
CA ILE A 54 4.54 7.25 2.22
C ILE A 54 4.09 8.63 1.73
N ILE A 55 4.84 9.68 2.05
CA ILE A 55 4.56 11.05 1.59
C ILE A 55 4.57 11.08 0.06
N SER A 56 5.55 10.45 -0.58
CA SER A 56 5.61 10.37 -2.05
C SER A 56 4.41 9.63 -2.67
N ARG A 57 3.86 8.60 -2.00
CA ARG A 57 2.63 7.91 -2.48
C ARG A 57 1.40 8.79 -2.34
N ILE A 58 1.28 9.50 -1.21
CA ILE A 58 0.16 10.42 -0.95
C ILE A 58 0.20 11.58 -1.94
N ASP A 59 1.38 12.15 -2.20
CA ASP A 59 1.56 13.21 -3.19
C ASP A 59 1.12 12.76 -4.58
N TYR A 60 1.52 11.56 -5.02
CA TYR A 60 1.04 10.98 -6.29
C TYR A 60 -0.49 10.80 -6.31
N ILE A 61 -1.11 10.39 -5.21
CA ILE A 61 -2.58 10.25 -5.13
C ILE A 61 -3.24 11.64 -5.28
N HIS A 62 -2.72 12.64 -4.56
CA HIS A 62 -3.21 14.00 -4.60
C HIS A 62 -2.99 14.67 -5.96
N SER A 63 -1.88 14.38 -6.65
CA SER A 63 -1.58 14.88 -8.00
C SER A 63 -2.52 14.35 -9.08
N ARG A 64 -3.43 13.45 -8.72
CA ARG A 64 -4.47 12.88 -9.59
C ARG A 64 -5.88 13.31 -9.16
N ASP A 65 -5.99 14.33 -8.30
CA ASP A 65 -7.23 14.88 -7.76
C ASP A 65 -8.04 13.88 -6.89
N PHE A 66 -7.35 12.92 -6.27
CA PHE A 66 -7.95 11.97 -5.33
C PHE A 66 -7.45 12.21 -3.91
N ILE A 67 -8.31 11.93 -2.93
CA ILE A 67 -7.95 11.93 -1.50
C ILE A 67 -8.08 10.48 -1.00
N HIS A 68 -7.03 9.92 -0.39
CA HIS A 68 -7.03 8.52 0.07
C HIS A 68 -8.06 8.27 1.19
N ARG A 69 -8.19 9.21 2.13
CA ARG A 69 -9.11 9.20 3.30
C ARG A 69 -8.92 8.09 4.34
N ASP A 70 -8.23 7.00 4.03
CA ASP A 70 -7.99 5.89 4.97
C ASP A 70 -6.49 5.63 5.19
N ILE A 71 -5.75 6.66 5.63
CA ILE A 71 -4.31 6.56 5.89
C ILE A 71 -4.11 5.88 7.25
N LYS A 72 -3.62 4.63 7.23
CA LYS A 72 -3.28 3.84 8.41
C LYS A 72 -2.26 2.73 8.06
N PRO A 73 -1.52 2.17 9.03
CA PRO A 73 -0.47 1.18 8.77
C PRO A 73 -0.93 -0.06 7.99
N ASP A 74 -2.18 -0.49 8.16
CA ASP A 74 -2.78 -1.64 7.46
C ASP A 74 -2.82 -1.47 5.94
N ASN A 75 -2.93 -0.23 5.46
CA ASN A 75 -3.09 0.08 4.03
C ASN A 75 -1.75 0.37 3.31
N PHE A 76 -0.62 0.28 4.02
CA PHE A 76 0.71 0.34 3.42
C PHE A 76 1.34 -1.03 3.47
N LEU A 77 1.51 -1.64 2.29
CA LEU A 77 2.01 -3.00 2.16
C LEU A 77 3.39 -3.01 1.49
N MET A 78 4.24 -3.94 1.92
CA MET A 78 5.55 -4.16 1.32
C MET A 78 5.43 -4.96 0.02
N GLY A 79 6.48 -4.93 -0.83
CA GLY A 79 6.58 -5.85 -1.95
C GLY A 79 6.94 -7.28 -1.49
N LEU A 80 6.70 -8.28 -2.33
CA LEU A 80 7.02 -9.70 -2.06
C LEU A 80 8.52 -10.04 -2.01
N GLY A 81 9.41 -9.05 -2.04
CA GLY A 81 10.85 -9.24 -1.90
C GLY A 81 11.56 -9.93 -3.08
N LYS A 82 10.89 -10.14 -4.21
CA LYS A 82 11.52 -10.68 -5.44
C LYS A 82 11.76 -9.57 -6.46
N LYS A 83 13.03 -9.44 -6.88
CA LYS A 83 13.39 -8.92 -8.21
C LYS A 83 13.59 -10.10 -9.14
#